data_AF-A0A2X4UQE3-F1
#
_entry.id   AF-A0A2X4UQE3-F1
#
_cell.length_a   1.000
_cell.length_b   1.000
_cell.length_c   1.000
_cell.angle_alpha   90.00
_cell.angle_beta   90.00
_cell.angle_gamma   90.00
#
_symmetry.space_group_name_H-M   'P 1'
#
loop_
_entity.id
_entity.type
_entity.pdbx_description
1 polymer ?
#
loop_
_entity_poly.entity_id
_entity_poly.type
_entity_poly.pdbx_seq_one_letter_code
_entity_poly.pdbx_strand_id
1 'polypeptide(L)'
;MLSRRKNQKLKDAILFSKLPKFDRFEDNFNGMGITVHDTWATHVTIKSLHIDNDHYRAIVHYKVQDHFGLDSDDISKFKFNQFRFFRIWFVLQRYNQFGFNPFMTNMEATIEITGGPNESKK
;
A
#
# COMPACT_ATOMS: atom_id res chain seq x y z
N MET A 1 3.24 -10.62 33.15
CA MET A 1 2.19 -11.34 32.38
C MET A 1 1.31 -10.39 31.54
N LEU A 2 0.86 -9.24 32.07
CA LEU A 2 0.01 -8.26 31.35
C LEU A 2 0.64 -7.65 30.08
N SER A 3 1.95 -7.40 30.06
CA SER A 3 2.66 -6.82 28.90
C SER A 3 2.61 -7.72 27.65
N ARG A 4 2.74 -9.05 27.82
CA ARG A 4 2.67 -10.02 26.70
C ARG A 4 1.31 -10.02 26.00
N ARG A 5 0.21 -9.91 26.76
CA ARG A 5 -1.16 -9.84 26.20
C ARG A 5 -1.43 -8.55 25.41
N LYS A 6 -0.91 -7.41 25.88
CA LYS A 6 -1.05 -6.12 25.17
C LYS A 6 -0.29 -6.12 23.85
N ASN A 7 0.94 -6.65 23.84
CA ASN A 7 1.74 -6.79 22.62
C ASN A 7 1.09 -7.73 21.60
N GLN A 8 0.42 -8.79 22.06
CA GLN A 8 -0.31 -9.69 21.16
C GLN A 8 -1.50 -8.98 20.50
N LYS A 9 -2.33 -8.28 21.28
CA LYS A 9 -3.47 -7.52 20.74
C LYS A 9 -3.05 -6.46 19.73
N LEU A 10 -1.92 -5.78 19.95
CA LEU A 10 -1.37 -4.82 18.99
C LEU A 10 -0.94 -5.51 17.68
N LYS A 11 -0.23 -6.64 17.78
CA LYS A 11 0.14 -7.45 16.60
C LYS A 11 -1.09 -7.92 15.83
N ASP A 12 -2.09 -8.42 16.53
CA ASP A 12 -3.33 -8.89 15.91
C ASP A 12 -4.03 -7.73 15.20
N ALA A 13 -4.16 -6.55 15.83
CA ALA A 13 -4.73 -5.36 15.20
C ALA A 13 -3.96 -4.92 13.94
N ILE A 14 -2.63 -4.96 13.97
CA ILE A 14 -1.78 -4.67 12.79
C ILE A 14 -2.02 -5.70 11.69
N LEU A 15 -2.13 -6.99 12.01
CA LEU A 15 -2.39 -8.06 11.04
C LEU A 15 -3.79 -7.98 10.41
N PHE A 16 -4.80 -7.56 11.18
CA PHE A 16 -6.17 -7.32 10.69
C PHE A 16 -6.32 -5.97 9.97
N SER A 17 -5.32 -5.09 10.03
CA SER A 17 -5.36 -3.80 9.35
C SER A 17 -5.41 -4.02 7.84
N LYS A 18 -6.44 -3.51 7.18
CA LYS A 18 -6.45 -3.44 5.71
C LYS A 18 -5.49 -2.31 5.31
N LEU A 19 -4.34 -2.67 4.74
CA LEU A 19 -3.43 -1.68 4.17
C LEU A 19 -4.18 -0.86 3.12
N PRO A 20 -3.88 0.45 2.99
CA PRO A 20 -4.49 1.26 1.95
C PRO A 20 -4.19 0.65 0.59
N LYS A 21 -5.23 0.16 -0.07
CA LYS A 21 -5.20 -0.26 -1.47
C LYS A 21 -5.82 0.87 -2.28
N PHE A 22 -5.15 1.25 -3.35
CA PHE A 22 -5.67 2.19 -4.36
C PHE A 22 -6.53 1.41 -5.37
N ASP A 23 -7.50 0.64 -4.87
CA ASP A 23 -8.35 -0.26 -5.64
C ASP A 23 -9.75 0.32 -5.90
N ARG A 24 -9.97 1.62 -5.65
CA ARG A 24 -11.27 2.26 -5.89
C ARG A 24 -11.51 2.42 -7.38
N PHE A 25 -12.79 2.42 -7.78
CA PHE A 25 -13.18 2.62 -9.18
C PHE A 25 -12.67 3.95 -9.76
N GLU A 26 -12.57 4.99 -8.92
CA GLU A 26 -12.03 6.31 -9.25
C GLU A 26 -10.51 6.29 -9.53
N ASP A 27 -9.76 5.38 -8.88
CA ASP A 27 -8.31 5.20 -9.05
C ASP A 27 -7.95 4.58 -10.43
N ASN A 28 -8.95 4.03 -11.14
CA ASN A 28 -8.77 3.46 -12.48
C ASN A 28 -8.86 4.51 -13.60
N PHE A 29 -9.42 5.69 -13.35
CA PHE A 29 -9.62 6.73 -14.38
C PHE A 29 -8.50 7.78 -14.44
N ASN A 30 -7.64 7.85 -13.42
CA ASN A 30 -6.54 8.80 -13.29
C ASN A 30 -5.14 8.17 -13.42
N GLY A 31 -5.05 6.89 -13.81
CA GLY A 31 -3.78 6.19 -14.02
C GLY A 31 -3.12 5.63 -12.75
N MET A 32 -3.75 5.78 -11.58
CA MET A 32 -3.25 5.20 -10.32
C MET A 32 -3.35 3.67 -10.30
N GLY A 33 -4.36 3.10 -10.94
CA GLY A 33 -4.47 1.65 -11.17
C GLY A 33 -3.40 1.05 -12.11
N ILE A 34 -2.57 1.89 -12.75
CA ILE A 34 -1.41 1.49 -13.57
C ILE A 34 -0.09 1.72 -12.80
N THR A 35 -0.03 2.72 -11.92
CA THR A 35 1.19 3.14 -11.19
C THR A 35 1.32 2.57 -9.78
N VAL A 36 0.23 1.99 -9.24
CA VAL A 36 0.19 1.29 -7.95
C VAL A 36 -0.43 -0.09 -8.18
N HIS A 37 0.36 -1.01 -8.73
CA HIS A 37 -0.10 -2.32 -9.17
C HIS A 37 -0.02 -3.37 -8.06
N ASP A 38 1.04 -3.35 -7.25
CA ASP A 38 1.19 -4.17 -6.05
C ASP A 38 2.13 -3.51 -5.05
N THR A 39 1.58 -2.94 -3.97
CA THR A 39 2.39 -2.37 -2.87
C THR A 39 3.37 -3.42 -2.33
N TRP A 40 4.60 -3.39 -2.84
CA TRP A 40 5.66 -4.35 -2.52
C TRP A 40 6.19 -4.14 -1.12
N ALA A 41 6.35 -2.88 -0.73
CA ALA A 41 6.81 -2.52 0.60
C ALA A 41 5.99 -1.37 1.15
N THR A 42 5.55 -1.52 2.41
CA THR A 42 4.99 -0.43 3.21
C THR A 42 5.77 -0.33 4.51
N HIS A 43 6.30 0.85 4.79
CA HIS A 43 6.91 1.19 6.07
C HIS A 43 6.02 2.24 6.76
N VAL A 44 5.58 1.93 7.98
CA VAL A 44 4.76 2.82 8.81
C VAL A 44 5.55 3.20 10.05
N THR A 45 5.75 4.49 10.24
CA THR A 45 6.52 5.05 11.36
C THR A 45 5.63 6.00 12.17
N ILE A 46 5.50 5.77 13.48
CA ILE A 46 4.94 6.77 14.39
C ILE A 46 6.04 7.78 14.71
N LYS A 47 5.96 8.99 14.16
CA LYS A 47 6.92 10.07 14.38
C LYS A 47 6.74 10.74 15.74
N SER A 48 5.49 10.86 16.20
CA SER A 48 5.17 11.33 17.56
C SER A 48 3.89 10.67 18.06
N LEU A 49 3.80 10.51 19.37
CA LEU A 49 2.62 10.00 20.05
C LEU A 49 2.44 10.77 21.35
N HIS A 50 1.37 11.56 21.43
CA HIS A 50 0.92 12.22 22.64
C HIS A 50 -0.33 11.53 23.13
N ILE A 51 -0.35 11.16 24.40
CA ILE A 51 -1.50 10.55 25.06
C ILE A 51 -1.80 11.41 26.27
N ASP A 52 -3.03 11.94 26.33
CA ASP A 52 -3.52 12.72 27.46
C ASP A 52 -5.02 12.48 27.65
N ASN A 53 -5.46 12.35 28.91
CA ASN A 53 -6.87 12.24 29.30
C ASN A 53 -7.73 11.36 28.37
N ASP A 54 -7.33 10.09 28.19
CA ASP A 54 -7.96 9.09 27.29
C ASP A 54 -8.02 9.44 25.79
N HIS A 55 -7.34 10.51 25.38
CA HIS A 55 -7.17 10.88 23.98
C HIS A 55 -5.74 10.61 23.54
N TYR A 56 -5.57 10.38 22.23
CA TYR A 56 -4.27 10.32 21.61
C TYR A 56 -4.19 11.22 20.38
N ARG A 57 -2.99 11.70 20.12
CA ARG A 57 -2.59 12.39 18.90
C ARG A 57 -1.29 11.78 18.42
N ALA A 58 -1.30 11.19 17.23
CA ALA A 58 -0.16 10.54 16.61
C ALA A 58 0.16 11.17 15.27
N ILE A 59 1.43 11.47 15.02
CA ILE A 59 1.92 11.78 13.67
C ILE A 59 2.43 10.48 13.07
N VAL A 60 1.78 9.99 12.03
CA VAL A 60 2.13 8.73 11.36
C VAL A 60 2.66 9.02 9.97
N HIS A 61 3.83 8.47 9.67
CA HIS A 61 4.46 8.56 8.36
C HIS A 61 4.40 7.22 7.65
N TYR A 62 3.88 7.24 6.44
CA TYR A 62 3.79 6.11 5.54
C TYR A 62 4.80 6.31 4.43
N LYS A 63 5.56 5.25 4.15
CA LYS A 63 6.41 5.12 2.97
C LYS A 63 6.01 3.86 2.24
N VAL A 64 5.56 4.02 1.02
CA VAL A 64 5.05 2.96 0.16
C VAL A 64 5.93 2.89 -1.06
N GLN A 65 6.34 1.68 -1.42
CA GLN A 65 7.01 1.39 -2.68
C GLN A 65 6.18 0.36 -3.45
N ASP A 66 5.91 0.69 -4.70
CA ASP A 66 5.37 -0.23 -5.70
C ASP A 66 6.42 -0.42 -6.80
N HIS A 67 6.35 -1.57 -7.47
CA HIS A 67 7.16 -1.88 -8.63
C HIS A 67 6.23 -2.38 -9.74
N PHE A 68 6.25 -1.69 -10.87
CA PHE A 68 5.38 -2.04 -12.00
C PHE A 68 6.02 -3.15 -12.86
N GLY A 69 6.03 -4.36 -12.31
CA GLY A 69 6.47 -5.59 -12.97
C GLY A 69 5.30 -6.42 -13.47
N LEU A 70 5.39 -6.97 -14.68
CA LEU A 70 4.40 -7.94 -15.17
C LEU A 70 4.97 -9.36 -15.17
N ASP A 71 4.14 -10.32 -14.80
CA ASP A 71 4.41 -11.74 -15.01
C ASP A 71 3.52 -12.42 -16.04
N SER A 72 3.80 -13.71 -16.28
CA SER A 72 3.07 -14.51 -17.27
C SER A 72 1.61 -14.70 -16.87
N ASP A 73 1.32 -14.71 -15.56
CA ASP A 73 -0.03 -14.87 -15.05
C ASP A 73 -0.79 -13.55 -15.20
N ASP A 74 -0.12 -12.40 -15.05
CA ASP A 74 -0.71 -11.08 -15.29
C ASP A 74 -1.17 -10.90 -16.74
N ILE A 75 -0.33 -11.24 -17.72
CA ILE A 75 -0.70 -11.06 -19.13
C ILE A 75 -1.81 -12.02 -19.59
N SER A 76 -2.03 -13.11 -18.84
CA SER A 76 -3.11 -14.07 -19.08
C SER A 76 -4.49 -13.54 -18.64
N LYS A 77 -4.53 -12.57 -17.72
CA LYS A 77 -5.79 -12.00 -17.20
C LYS A 77 -6.41 -11.06 -18.24
N PHE A 78 -7.73 -11.13 -18.38
CA PHE A 78 -8.50 -10.31 -19.34
C PHE A 78 -8.19 -8.82 -19.23
N LYS A 79 -8.05 -8.28 -18.02
CA LYS A 79 -7.73 -6.86 -17.78
C LYS A 79 -6.47 -6.38 -18.51
N PHE A 80 -5.42 -7.21 -18.59
CA PHE A 80 -4.12 -6.80 -19.13
C PHE A 80 -3.94 -7.14 -20.61
N ASN A 81 -4.53 -8.24 -21.07
CA ASN A 81 -4.45 -8.64 -22.48
C ASN A 81 -5.18 -7.64 -23.42
N GLN A 82 -6.21 -6.93 -22.92
CA GLN A 82 -6.99 -5.98 -23.72
C GLN A 82 -6.19 -4.73 -24.14
N PHE A 83 -5.22 -4.28 -23.34
CA PHE A 83 -4.43 -3.09 -23.66
C PHE A 83 -3.05 -3.47 -24.20
N ARG A 84 -2.76 -3.03 -25.43
CA ARG A 84 -1.49 -3.30 -26.12
C ARG A 84 -0.27 -2.82 -25.34
N PHE A 85 -0.41 -1.77 -24.54
CA PHE A 85 0.67 -1.25 -23.70
C PHE A 85 1.21 -2.30 -22.71
N PHE A 86 0.36 -3.05 -21.99
CA PHE A 86 0.83 -4.07 -21.05
C PHE A 86 1.59 -5.20 -21.76
N ARG A 87 1.16 -5.58 -22.97
CA ARG A 87 1.84 -6.60 -23.78
C ARG A 87 3.23 -6.15 -24.23
N ILE A 88 3.36 -4.89 -24.67
CA ILE A 88 4.64 -4.31 -25.05
C ILE A 88 5.55 -4.22 -23.82
N TRP A 89 5.02 -3.74 -22.70
CA TRP A 89 5.76 -3.64 -21.45
C TRP A 89 6.27 -5.00 -20.95
N PHE A 90 5.41 -6.04 -21.00
CA PHE A 90 5.80 -7.41 -20.66
C PHE A 90 6.99 -7.91 -21.51
N VAL A 91 6.96 -7.68 -22.83
CA VAL A 91 8.07 -8.06 -23.72
C VAL A 91 9.35 -7.31 -23.39
N LEU A 92 9.26 -6.00 -23.14
CA LEU A 92 10.42 -5.18 -22.77
C LEU A 92 11.08 -5.68 -21.46
N GLN A 93 10.29 -6.13 -20.50
CA GLN A 93 10.78 -6.64 -19.22
C GLN A 93 11.35 -8.07 -19.31
N ARG A 94 10.72 -8.95 -20.10
CA ARG A 94 11.01 -10.40 -20.08
C ARG A 94 11.88 -10.88 -21.24
N TYR A 95 12.01 -10.12 -22.33
CA TYR A 95 12.89 -10.51 -23.43
C TYR A 95 14.34 -10.31 -23.02
N ASN A 96 15.12 -11.39 -23.10
CA ASN A 96 16.49 -11.45 -22.60
C ASN A 96 17.45 -10.42 -23.23
N GLN A 97 17.14 -9.91 -24.42
CA GLN A 97 17.95 -8.87 -25.08
C GLN A 97 17.60 -7.45 -24.60
N PHE A 98 16.43 -7.24 -23.99
CA PHE A 98 16.01 -5.92 -23.51
C PHE A 98 16.23 -5.77 -22.00
N GLY A 99 15.69 -6.68 -21.18
CA GLY A 99 15.91 -6.72 -19.73
C GLY A 99 15.55 -5.44 -18.99
N PHE A 100 14.51 -4.71 -19.41
CA PHE A 100 14.11 -3.46 -18.74
C PHE A 100 13.61 -3.75 -17.31
N ASN A 101 14.13 -3.00 -16.35
CA ASN A 101 13.70 -3.09 -14.96
C ASN A 101 12.32 -2.44 -14.76
N PRO A 102 11.49 -2.97 -13.83
CA PRO A 102 10.24 -2.33 -13.43
C PRO A 102 10.44 -0.86 -13.02
N PHE A 103 9.45 -0.03 -13.32
CA PHE A 103 9.40 1.31 -12.75
C PHE A 103 9.09 1.19 -11.25
N MET A 104 9.87 1.90 -10.42
CA MET A 104 9.68 1.94 -8.98
C MET A 104 8.93 3.22 -8.62
N THR A 105 7.72 3.08 -8.09
CA THR A 105 6.94 4.21 -7.59
C THR A 105 7.15 4.30 -6.09
N ASN A 106 7.76 5.40 -5.63
CA ASN A 106 7.91 5.70 -4.21
C ASN A 106 6.90 6.77 -3.80
N MET A 107 6.09 6.47 -2.80
CA MET A 107 5.06 7.36 -2.27
C MET A 107 5.29 7.56 -0.78
N GLU A 108 5.16 8.79 -0.32
CA GLU A 108 5.28 9.13 1.10
C GLU A 108 4.14 10.05 1.53
N ALA A 109 3.59 9.79 2.71
CA ALA A 109 2.57 10.64 3.31
C ALA A 109 2.83 10.74 4.81
N THR A 110 2.67 11.93 5.38
CA THR A 110 2.63 12.11 6.83
C THR A 110 1.24 12.62 7.18
N ILE A 111 0.55 11.88 8.04
CA ILE A 111 -0.80 12.23 8.50
C ILE A 111 -0.82 12.34 10.00
N GLU A 112 -1.74 13.15 10.50
CA GLU A 112 -2.07 13.22 11.91
C GLU A 112 -3.31 12.37 12.18
N ILE A 113 -3.22 11.48 13.15
CA ILE A 113 -4.33 10.64 13.60
C ILE A 113 -4.63 11.02 15.05
N THR A 114 -5.88 11.38 15.32
CA THR A 114 -6.39 11.62 16.66
C THR A 114 -7.42 10.57 17.02
N GLY A 115 -7.59 10.30 18.31
CA GLY A 115 -8.78 9.57 18.75
C GLY A 115 -9.02 9.58 20.25
N GLY A 116 -10.26 9.27 20.63
CA GLY A 116 -10.75 9.27 22.01
C GLY A 116 -11.95 8.34 22.23
N PRO A 117 -12.49 8.25 23.46
CA PRO A 117 -13.45 7.21 23.87
C PRO A 117 -14.77 7.17 23.10
N ASN A 118 -15.14 8.25 22.40
CA ASN A 118 -16.44 8.39 21.73
C ASN A 118 -16.40 8.40 20.19
N GLU A 119 -15.28 8.06 19.57
CA GLU A 119 -15.17 8.12 18.09
C GLU A 119 -15.75 6.90 17.35
N SER A 120 -16.21 5.87 18.04
CA SER A 120 -16.80 4.69 17.41
C SER A 120 -18.29 4.86 17.06
N LYS A 121 -18.67 5.84 16.23
CA LYS A 121 -19.93 5.84 15.45
C LYS A 121 -19.85 6.77 14.23
N LYS A 122 -19.32 6.27 13.11
CA LYS A 122 -19.76 6.65 11.77
C LYS A 122 -19.72 5.44 10.86
#